data_AF-A0A533S6X3-F1
#
_entry.id   AF-A0A533S6X3-F1
#
_cell.length_a   1.000
_cell.length_b   1.000
_cell.length_c   1.000
_cell.angle_alpha   90.00
_cell.angle_beta   90.00
_cell.angle_gamma   90.00
#
_symmetry.space_group_name_H-M   'P 1'
#
loop_
_entity.id
_entity.type
_entity.pdbx_description
1 polymer ?
#
loop_
_entity_poly.entity_id
_entity_poly.type
_entity_poly.pdbx_seq_one_letter_code
_entity_poly.pdbx_strand_id
1 'polypeptide(L)'
;EEERFHFWMRQFGKCIKCYGCRNICPACFCPTCTLEDGALVKPGGMPPEIPIFHLIKAYHMADRCIDCGLCEEACTMGIPVRRLYRKVKKSIKNLFGYVPGEKVDERGPLEFLGDGSYELPGAGK
;
A
#
# COMPACT_ATOMS: atom_id res chain seq x y z
N GLU A 1 9.47 16.38 -10.64
CA GLU A 1 9.60 15.04 -10.01
C GLU A 1 10.22 15.11 -8.63
N GLU A 2 11.30 15.88 -8.48
CA GLU A 2 12.00 16.17 -7.22
C GLU A 2 11.11 16.75 -6.11
N GLU A 3 10.23 17.72 -6.40
CA GLU A 3 9.29 18.27 -5.41
C GLU A 3 8.36 17.20 -4.80
N ARG A 4 7.90 16.25 -5.63
CA ARG A 4 7.04 15.15 -5.19
C ARG A 4 7.81 14.19 -4.30
N PHE A 5 9.05 13.88 -4.65
CA PHE A 5 9.94 13.06 -3.83
C PHE A 5 10.15 13.71 -2.46
N HIS A 6 10.58 14.98 -2.42
CA HIS A 6 10.79 15.69 -1.16
C HIS A 6 9.51 15.83 -0.33
N PHE A 7 8.36 16.05 -0.97
CA PHE A 7 7.07 16.04 -0.27
C PHE A 7 6.87 14.73 0.48
N TRP A 8 7.02 13.59 -0.19
CA TRP A 8 6.79 12.28 0.44
C TRP A 8 7.85 11.95 1.48
N MET A 9 9.12 12.27 1.25
CA MET A 9 10.17 12.09 2.26
C MET A 9 9.87 12.90 3.52
N ARG A 10 9.37 14.15 3.40
CA ARG A 10 8.92 14.95 4.54
C ARG A 10 7.70 14.35 5.23
N GLN A 11 6.71 13.85 4.50
CA GLN A 11 5.51 13.25 5.12
C GLN A 11 5.85 11.94 5.85
N PHE A 12 6.62 11.05 5.22
CA PHE A 12 7.05 9.80 5.84
C PHE A 12 8.01 10.04 7.01
N GLY A 13 8.80 11.11 6.95
CA GLY A 13 9.61 11.66 8.05
C GLY A 13 8.87 11.81 9.38
N LYS A 14 7.56 12.04 9.34
CA LYS A 14 6.73 12.22 10.54
C LYS A 14 6.27 10.90 11.16
N CYS A 15 6.42 9.78 10.46
CA CYS A 15 5.88 8.50 10.90
C CYS A 15 6.55 8.05 12.20
N ILE A 16 5.75 7.69 13.21
CA ILE A 16 6.22 7.12 14.48
C ILE A 16 6.02 5.60 14.57
N LYS A 17 5.63 4.97 13.45
CA LYS A 17 5.33 3.53 13.37
C LYS A 17 4.37 3.02 14.46
N CYS A 18 3.32 3.79 14.77
CA CYS A 18 2.28 3.40 15.72
C CYS A 18 1.32 2.31 15.20
N TYR A 19 1.47 1.90 13.94
CA TYR A 19 0.59 0.95 13.23
C TYR A 19 -0.90 1.34 13.16
N GLY A 20 -1.31 2.53 13.60
CA GLY A 20 -2.73 2.94 13.57
C GLY A 20 -3.37 2.81 12.19
N CYS A 21 -2.68 3.26 11.14
CA CYS A 21 -3.17 3.14 9.76
C CYS A 21 -3.31 1.67 9.29
N ARG A 22 -2.60 0.71 9.90
CA ARG A 22 -2.70 -0.73 9.61
C ARG A 22 -3.85 -1.33 10.39
N ASN A 23 -3.90 -1.08 11.69
CA ASN A 23 -4.84 -1.73 12.60
C ASN A 23 -6.29 -1.30 12.33
N ILE A 24 -6.48 -0.07 11.83
CA ILE A 24 -7.82 0.40 11.43
C ILE A 24 -8.29 -0.14 10.08
N CYS A 25 -7.39 -0.72 9.27
CA CYS A 25 -7.69 -1.05 7.88
C CYS A 25 -8.46 -2.37 7.79
N PRO A 26 -9.68 -2.40 7.21
CA PRO A 26 -10.46 -3.64 7.11
C PRO A 26 -9.84 -4.67 6.15
N ALA A 27 -8.94 -4.24 5.26
CA ALA A 27 -8.21 -5.13 4.34
C ALA A 27 -6.94 -5.75 4.97
N CYS A 28 -6.59 -5.40 6.20
CA CYS A 28 -5.38 -5.88 6.89
C CYS A 28 -5.72 -6.96 7.94
N PHE A 29 -5.96 -8.20 7.49
CA PHE A 29 -6.37 -9.32 8.35
C PHE A 29 -5.37 -10.50 8.35
N CYS A 30 -4.17 -10.30 7.80
CA CYS A 30 -3.15 -11.35 7.76
C CYS A 30 -2.76 -11.82 9.18
N PRO A 31 -2.62 -13.14 9.42
CA PRO A 31 -2.22 -13.67 10.72
C PRO A 31 -0.77 -13.31 11.10
N THR A 32 0.08 -13.13 10.08
CA THR A 32 1.46 -12.68 10.23
C THR A 32 1.68 -11.51 9.27
N CYS A 33 2.23 -10.39 9.76
CA CYS A 33 2.38 -9.18 8.98
C CYS A 33 3.86 -8.92 8.65
N THR A 34 4.19 -8.79 7.37
CA THR A 34 5.56 -8.43 6.92
C THR A 34 6.03 -7.07 7.42
N LEU A 35 5.10 -6.20 7.86
CA LEU A 35 5.45 -4.92 8.49
C LEU A 35 6.02 -5.07 9.90
N GLU A 36 5.86 -6.24 10.52
CA GLU A 36 6.45 -6.61 11.81
C GLU A 36 7.69 -7.50 11.64
N ASP A 37 8.01 -7.93 10.42
CA ASP A 37 9.20 -8.72 10.15
C ASP A 37 10.46 -7.87 10.29
N GLY A 38 11.31 -8.19 11.26
CA GLY A 38 12.51 -7.42 11.57
C GLY A 38 13.58 -7.43 10.47
N ALA A 39 13.54 -8.40 9.55
CA ALA A 39 14.43 -8.44 8.39
C ALA A 39 14.00 -7.47 7.28
N LEU A 40 12.70 -7.16 7.20
CA LEU A 40 12.13 -6.25 6.20
C LEU A 40 11.92 -4.83 6.73
N VAL A 41 11.53 -4.72 8.00
CA VAL A 41 11.24 -3.46 8.68
C VAL A 41 11.92 -3.50 10.05
N LYS A 42 13.04 -2.77 10.20
CA LYS A 42 13.78 -2.79 11.47
C LYS A 42 12.90 -2.37 12.66
N PRO A 43 12.85 -3.16 13.75
CA PRO A 43 12.17 -2.78 14.99
C PRO A 43 12.89 -1.63 15.69
N GLY A 44 12.17 -0.86 16.52
CA GLY A 44 12.78 0.08 17.48
C GLY A 44 13.49 1.33 16.91
N GLY A 45 13.67 1.47 15.60
CA GLY A 45 14.22 2.68 15.00
C GLY A 45 13.28 3.88 15.13
N MET A 46 13.70 4.91 15.85
CA MET A 46 13.07 6.24 15.88
C MET A 46 14.09 7.28 15.36
N PRO A 47 13.86 7.88 14.18
CA PRO A 47 12.71 7.68 13.31
C PRO A 47 12.71 6.27 12.65
N PRO A 48 11.54 5.77 12.24
CA PRO A 48 11.45 4.54 11.45
C PRO A 48 12.34 4.60 10.22
N GLU A 49 12.81 3.45 9.74
CA GLU A 49 13.40 3.39 8.40
C GLU A 49 12.36 3.83 7.37
N ILE A 50 12.58 5.03 6.84
CA ILE A 50 11.78 5.63 5.79
C ILE A 50 12.49 5.36 4.47
N PRO A 51 11.76 4.97 3.41
CA PRO A 51 10.30 4.81 3.32
C PRO A 51 9.81 3.35 3.38
N ILE A 52 10.64 2.39 3.81
CA ILE A 52 10.38 0.94 3.57
C ILE A 52 9.01 0.47 4.10
N PHE A 53 8.61 0.88 5.31
CA PHE A 53 7.31 0.55 5.88
C PHE A 53 6.15 1.01 4.98
N HIS A 54 6.23 2.24 4.46
CA HIS A 54 5.19 2.82 3.61
C HIS A 54 5.16 2.18 2.23
N LEU A 55 6.31 1.78 1.69
CA LEU A 55 6.42 1.09 0.40
C LEU A 55 5.83 -0.32 0.46
N ILE A 56 6.23 -1.15 1.43
CA ILE A 56 5.67 -2.49 1.63
C ILE A 56 4.15 -2.41 1.77
N LYS A 57 3.68 -1.48 2.60
CA LYS A 57 2.25 -1.32 2.81
C LYS A 57 1.51 -0.82 1.56
N ALA A 58 2.11 0.10 0.80
CA ALA A 58 1.51 0.53 -0.46
C ALA A 58 1.39 -0.61 -1.47
N TYR A 59 2.40 -1.48 -1.54
CA TYR A 59 2.36 -2.68 -2.37
C TYR A 59 1.22 -3.62 -1.95
N HIS A 60 1.11 -3.95 -0.66
CA HIS A 60 0.01 -4.79 -0.15
C HIS A 60 -1.40 -4.22 -0.45
N MET A 61 -1.51 -2.89 -0.54
CA MET A 61 -2.77 -2.20 -0.75
C MET A 61 -3.09 -1.97 -2.23
N ALA A 62 -2.17 -2.29 -3.15
CA ALA A 62 -2.30 -1.98 -4.57
C ALA A 62 -3.58 -2.58 -5.17
N ASP A 63 -3.92 -3.82 -4.82
CA ASP A 63 -5.11 -4.55 -5.29
C ASP A 63 -6.13 -4.86 -4.18
N ARG A 64 -5.92 -4.37 -2.95
CA ARG A 64 -6.86 -4.59 -1.82
C ARG A 64 -7.56 -3.33 -1.34
N CYS A 65 -7.04 -2.14 -1.67
CA CYS A 65 -7.58 -0.89 -1.13
C CYS A 65 -8.93 -0.51 -1.77
N ILE A 66 -9.98 -0.48 -0.96
CA ILE A 66 -11.31 0.01 -1.34
C ILE A 66 -11.47 1.54 -1.22
N ASP A 67 -10.42 2.26 -0.84
CA ASP A 67 -10.40 3.72 -0.67
C ASP A 67 -11.35 4.29 0.42
N CYS A 68 -11.52 3.56 1.53
CA CYS A 68 -12.39 3.99 2.64
C CYS A 68 -11.85 5.18 3.46
N GLY A 69 -10.55 5.47 3.39
CA GLY A 69 -9.94 6.64 4.05
C GLY A 69 -9.57 6.49 5.54
N LEU A 70 -10.02 5.43 6.21
CA LEU A 70 -9.74 5.18 7.64
C LEU A 70 -8.25 5.24 8.01
N CYS A 71 -7.37 4.81 7.11
CA CYS A 71 -5.92 4.84 7.32
C CYS A 71 -5.34 6.25 7.51
N GLU A 72 -5.93 7.26 6.86
CA GLU A 72 -5.53 8.67 6.97
C GLU A 72 -6.16 9.31 8.20
N GLU A 73 -7.42 8.99 8.49
CA GLU A 73 -8.13 9.43 9.70
C GLU A 73 -7.46 8.94 10.99
N ALA A 74 -7.00 7.68 11.02
CA ALA A 74 -6.30 7.11 12.17
C ALA A 74 -4.86 7.60 12.33
N CYS A 75 -4.32 8.40 11.39
CA CYS A 75 -2.94 8.83 11.45
C CYS A 75 -2.77 10.02 12.40
N THR A 76 -2.21 9.77 13.59
CA THR A 76 -1.91 10.81 14.59
C THR A 76 -0.90 11.87 14.12
N MET A 77 -0.17 11.60 13.03
CA MET A 77 0.84 12.49 12.44
C MET A 77 0.36 13.20 11.17
N GLY A 78 -0.91 13.01 10.77
CA GLY A 78 -1.51 13.67 9.60
C GLY A 78 -0.83 13.32 8.27
N ILE A 79 -0.29 12.10 8.14
CA ILE A 79 0.35 11.64 6.89
C ILE A 79 -0.76 11.29 5.89
N PRO A 80 -0.71 11.81 4.65
CA PRO A 80 -1.76 11.59 3.65
C PRO A 80 -1.67 10.20 3.00
N VAL A 81 -1.75 9.14 3.80
CA VAL A 81 -1.55 7.75 3.35
C VAL A 81 -2.61 7.30 2.35
N ARG A 82 -3.84 7.82 2.42
CA ARG A 82 -4.89 7.50 1.45
C ARG A 82 -4.48 7.95 0.05
N ARG A 83 -3.83 9.11 -0.07
CA ARG A 83 -3.32 9.63 -1.36
C ARG A 83 -2.32 8.67 -2.00
N LEU A 84 -1.45 8.04 -1.20
CA LEU A 84 -0.51 7.02 -1.69
C LEU A 84 -1.26 5.79 -2.20
N TYR A 85 -2.21 5.27 -1.42
CA TYR A 85 -2.96 4.07 -1.79
C TYR A 85 -3.85 4.27 -3.02
N ARG A 86 -4.47 5.44 -3.18
CA ARG A 86 -5.19 5.80 -4.41
C ARG A 86 -4.27 5.79 -5.64
N LYS A 87 -3.01 6.19 -5.50
CA LYS A 87 -2.05 6.20 -6.60
C LYS A 87 -1.69 4.77 -7.03
N VAL A 88 -1.36 3.87 -6.09
CA VAL A 88 -1.04 2.47 -6.43
C VAL A 88 -2.27 1.70 -6.95
N LYS A 89 -3.45 1.92 -6.37
CA LYS A 89 -4.73 1.40 -6.89
C LYS A 89 -4.97 1.83 -8.33
N LYS A 90 -4.71 3.11 -8.65
CA LYS A 90 -4.82 3.61 -10.03
C LYS A 90 -3.84 2.89 -10.97
N SER A 91 -2.63 2.59 -10.51
CA SER A 91 -1.68 1.80 -11.31
C SER A 91 -2.22 0.39 -11.59
N ILE A 92 -2.80 -0.30 -10.61
CA ILE A 92 -3.41 -1.62 -10.80
C ILE A 92 -4.60 -1.55 -11.78
N LYS A 93 -5.49 -0.57 -11.62
CA LYS A 93 -6.60 -0.36 -12.57
C LYS A 93 -6.09 -0.14 -14.00
N ASN A 94 -5.04 0.65 -14.16
CA ASN A 94 -4.51 0.96 -15.49
C ASN A 94 -3.79 -0.25 -16.14
N LEU A 95 -3.12 -1.08 -15.35
CA LEU A 95 -2.36 -2.23 -15.84
C LEU A 95 -3.21 -3.48 -16.06
N PHE A 96 -4.26 -3.66 -15.24
CA PHE A 96 -5.01 -4.92 -15.17
C PHE A 96 -6.51 -4.74 -15.37
N GLY A 97 -7.01 -3.50 -15.49
CA GLY A 97 -8.45 -3.22 -15.50
C GLY A 97 -9.14 -3.47 -14.15
N TYR A 98 -8.41 -3.90 -13.13
CA TYR A 98 -8.96 -4.38 -11.87
C TYR A 98 -9.29 -3.23 -10.88
N VAL A 99 -10.46 -3.31 -10.27
CA VAL A 99 -10.90 -2.40 -9.20
C VAL A 99 -11.28 -3.22 -7.97
N PRO A 100 -10.55 -3.06 -6.84
CA PRO A 100 -10.84 -3.80 -5.61
C PRO A 100 -12.30 -3.61 -5.17
N GLY A 101 -13.01 -4.74 -5.00
CA GLY A 101 -14.40 -4.77 -4.51
C GLY A 101 -15.48 -4.43 -5.54
N GLU A 102 -15.14 -4.24 -6.82
CA GLU A 102 -16.14 -3.97 -7.88
C GLU A 102 -16.95 -5.22 -8.26
N LYS A 103 -16.31 -6.40 -8.27
CA LYS A 103 -16.96 -7.71 -8.48
C LYS A 103 -16.59 -8.65 -7.33
N VAL A 104 -17.56 -9.40 -6.82
CA VAL A 104 -17.40 -10.27 -5.65
C VAL A 104 -16.46 -11.45 -5.94
N ASP A 105 -16.56 -12.03 -7.13
CA ASP A 105 -15.84 -13.27 -7.49
C ASP A 105 -14.51 -13.01 -8.23
N GLU A 106 -14.16 -11.73 -8.48
CA GLU A 106 -12.93 -11.36 -9.17
C GLU A 106 -11.77 -11.30 -8.18
N ARG A 107 -10.74 -12.13 -8.39
CA ARG A 107 -9.54 -12.17 -7.54
C ARG A 107 -8.59 -11.02 -7.87
N GLY A 108 -7.81 -10.61 -6.87
CA GLY A 108 -6.78 -9.58 -7.04
C GLY A 108 -5.65 -10.06 -7.96
N PRO A 109 -5.14 -9.23 -8.89
CA PRO A 109 -4.06 -9.61 -9.80
C PRO A 109 -2.73 -9.92 -9.09
N LEU A 110 -2.56 -9.56 -7.82
CA LEU A 110 -1.36 -9.90 -7.04
C LEU A 110 -1.56 -11.15 -6.15
N GLU A 111 -2.75 -11.76 -6.15
CA GLU A 111 -3.04 -12.97 -5.38
C GLU A 111 -2.62 -14.26 -6.11
N PHE A 112 -2.47 -14.19 -7.43
CA PHE A 112 -2.11 -15.35 -8.25
C PHE A 112 -0.75 -15.11 -8.91
N LEU A 113 0.26 -15.86 -8.45
CA LEU A 113 1.43 -16.15 -9.26
C LEU A 113 0.92 -17.15 -10.31
N GLY A 114 0.57 -16.66 -11.50
CA GLY A 114 0.14 -17.55 -12.58
C GLY A 114 1.19 -18.59 -12.95
N ASP A 115 0.90 -19.38 -13.98
CA ASP A 115 1.88 -20.28 -14.62
C ASP A 115 3.05 -19.54 -15.30
N GLY A 116 3.10 -18.22 -15.19
CA GLY A 116 4.08 -17.35 -15.86
C GLY A 116 3.61 -16.83 -17.23
N SER A 117 2.43 -17.21 -17.72
CA SER A 117 1.91 -16.80 -19.02
C SER A 117 1.03 -15.53 -18.98
N TYR A 118 1.05 -14.77 -17.88
CA TYR A 118 0.15 -13.62 -17.72
C TYR A 118 0.49 -12.50 -18.73
N GLU A 119 -0.30 -12.40 -19.79
CA GLU A 119 -0.24 -11.29 -20.73
C GLU A 119 -0.94 -10.06 -20.12
N LEU A 120 -0.19 -8.97 -19.94
CA LEU A 120 -0.71 -7.70 -19.43
C LEU A 120 -1.80 -7.17 -20.37
N PRO A 121 -3.06 -7.01 -19.91
CA PRO A 121 -4.10 -6.39 -20.72
C PRO A 121 -3.70 -4.96 -21.10
N GLY A 122 -3.54 -4.70 -22.40
CA GLY A 122 -3.10 -3.39 -22.91
C GLY A 122 -1.59 -3.22 -23.09
N ALA A 123 -0.78 -4.29 -23.01
CA ALA A 123 0.62 -4.27 -23.44
C ALA A 123 0.79 -4.36 -24.98
N GLY A 124 -0.31 -4.33 -25.74
CA GLY A 124 -0.32 -4.30 -27.20
C GLY A 124 -0.77 -2.94 -27.75
N LYS A 125 0.23 -2.17 -28.23
CA LYS A 125 0.19 -0.87 -28.93
C LYS A 125 -0.10 0.37 -28.08
#